data_AF-A0A6I9WXW3-F1
#
_entry.id   AF-A0A6I9WXW3-F1
#
_cell.length_a   1.000
_cell.length_b   1.000
_cell.length_c   1.000
_cell.angle_alpha   90.00
_cell.angle_beta   90.00
_cell.angle_gamma   90.00
#
_symmetry.space_group_name_H-M   'P 1'
#
loop_
_entity.id
_entity.type
_entity.pdbx_description
1 polymer ?
#
loop_
_entity_poly.entity_id
_entity_poly.type
_entity_poly.pdbx_seq_one_letter_code
_entity_poly.pdbx_strand_id
1 'polypeptide(L)'
;MYGTNNWRDHLDESFETYLEKTKQAFSGKNADIQFFLEDDIFMWKQQNIVTRGKIIMHSLSNILILSDILKQLLELYQKCQERVLTLDNENEHLSKANTKLITDIEEMINMKTTMEKDLYMRFLLLLNTKKKKIRELQKALDNNKKTTKSVFDETTDEESEGSDVDDSKKIRDT
;
A
#
# COMPACT_ATOMS: atom_id res chain seq x y z
N MET A 1 -49.29 13.72 26.08
CA MET A 1 -48.99 12.77 24.99
C MET A 1 -49.59 13.31 23.69
N TYR A 2 -48.98 14.35 23.11
CA TYR A 2 -49.43 14.94 21.84
C TYR A 2 -48.21 15.47 21.09
N GLY A 3 -47.79 14.78 20.03
CA GLY A 3 -46.69 15.29 19.20
C GLY A 3 -45.95 14.24 18.38
N THR A 4 -46.60 13.21 17.85
CA THR A 4 -45.86 12.17 17.10
C THR A 4 -46.68 11.54 15.96
N ASN A 5 -47.35 12.32 15.10
CA ASN A 5 -47.86 11.77 13.82
C ASN A 5 -48.03 12.78 12.68
N ASN A 6 -47.61 14.05 12.82
CA ASN A 6 -47.84 15.08 11.81
C ASN A 6 -46.95 14.98 10.56
N TRP A 7 -45.98 14.05 10.51
CA TRP A 7 -45.09 13.87 9.36
C TRP A 7 -45.71 12.97 8.28
N ARG A 8 -46.64 12.07 8.65
CA ARG A 8 -47.27 11.11 7.73
C ARG A 8 -48.24 11.76 6.76
N ASP A 9 -48.84 12.87 7.15
CA ASP A 9 -49.94 13.48 6.38
C ASP A 9 -49.45 14.25 5.14
N HIS A 10 -48.13 14.50 5.03
CA HIS A 10 -47.56 15.33 3.97
C HIS A 10 -46.31 14.75 3.29
N LEU A 11 -45.79 13.61 3.77
CA LEU A 11 -44.60 12.95 3.21
C LEU A 11 -44.93 11.49 2.88
N ASP A 12 -44.88 11.15 1.60
CA ASP A 12 -45.02 9.77 1.10
C ASP A 12 -43.68 9.00 1.25
N GLU A 13 -43.21 8.87 2.49
CA GLU A 13 -41.98 8.13 2.81
C GLU A 13 -42.13 7.26 4.06
N SER A 14 -41.26 6.26 4.22
CA SER A 14 -41.26 5.42 5.42
C SER A 14 -40.71 6.17 6.64
N PHE A 15 -41.08 5.76 7.85
CA PHE A 15 -40.57 6.37 9.09
C PHE A 15 -39.04 6.30 9.18
N GLU A 16 -38.45 5.18 8.81
CA GLU A 16 -36.99 4.98 8.86
C GLU A 16 -36.28 5.95 7.91
N THR A 17 -36.83 6.10 6.70
CA THR A 17 -36.34 7.06 5.71
C THR A 17 -36.45 8.49 6.21
N TYR A 18 -37.58 8.85 6.83
CA TYR A 18 -37.79 10.15 7.45
C TYR A 18 -36.79 10.40 8.60
N LEU A 19 -36.58 9.40 9.46
CA LEU A 19 -35.68 9.50 10.61
C LEU A 19 -34.24 9.71 10.16
N GLU A 20 -33.76 8.93 9.19
CA GLU A 20 -32.41 9.09 8.65
C GLU A 20 -32.25 10.47 7.98
N LYS A 21 -33.22 10.91 7.19
CA LYS A 21 -33.21 12.27 6.60
C LYS A 21 -33.19 13.36 7.67
N THR A 22 -33.93 13.17 8.77
CA THR A 22 -33.94 14.08 9.91
C THR A 22 -32.58 14.10 10.61
N LYS A 23 -31.97 12.94 10.84
CA LYS A 23 -30.63 12.84 11.41
C LYS A 23 -29.59 13.54 10.53
N GLN A 24 -29.67 13.37 9.21
CA GLN A 24 -28.79 14.07 8.27
C GLN A 24 -29.02 15.59 8.31
N ALA A 25 -30.27 16.05 8.48
CA ALA A 25 -30.60 17.46 8.65
C ALA A 25 -29.87 18.09 9.83
N PHE A 26 -29.95 17.47 11.00
CA PHE A 26 -29.35 17.99 12.24
C PHE A 26 -27.85 17.67 12.37
N SER A 27 -27.27 16.91 11.44
CA SER A 27 -25.83 16.61 11.43
C SER A 27 -24.95 17.78 10.96
N GLY A 28 -25.56 18.83 10.38
CA GLY A 28 -24.85 19.98 9.79
C GLY A 28 -24.19 19.70 8.44
N LYS A 29 -24.30 18.48 7.90
CA LYS A 29 -23.73 18.09 6.59
C LYS A 29 -24.64 18.40 5.41
N ASN A 30 -25.93 18.63 5.65
CA ASN A 30 -26.93 18.81 4.61
C ASN A 30 -27.18 20.30 4.33
N ALA A 31 -26.60 20.81 3.23
CA ALA A 31 -26.74 22.21 2.82
C ALA A 31 -28.14 22.56 2.26
N ASP A 32 -28.94 21.55 1.90
CA ASP A 32 -30.27 21.75 1.31
C ASP A 32 -31.34 22.03 2.36
N ILE A 33 -31.00 21.95 3.64
CA ILE A 33 -31.94 22.12 4.74
C ILE A 33 -31.77 23.49 5.40
N GLN A 34 -32.88 24.20 5.50
CA GLN A 34 -32.96 25.49 6.15
C GLN A 34 -33.86 25.40 7.38
N PHE A 35 -33.43 26.08 8.45
CA PHE A 35 -34.09 26.12 9.74
C PHE A 35 -34.77 27.47 9.94
N PHE A 36 -36.00 27.45 10.44
CA PHE A 36 -36.82 28.63 10.68
C PHE A 36 -37.38 28.58 12.10
N LEU A 37 -37.49 29.74 12.73
CA LEU A 37 -38.12 29.92 14.03
C LEU A 37 -39.07 31.12 13.93
N GLU A 38 -40.37 30.85 14.01
CA GLU A 38 -41.44 31.85 13.89
C GLU A 38 -42.53 31.50 14.91
N ASP A 39 -43.03 32.47 15.70
CA ASP A 39 -44.12 32.27 16.67
C ASP A 39 -43.97 31.03 17.57
N ASP A 40 -42.80 30.88 18.23
CA ASP A 40 -42.47 29.73 19.07
C ASP A 40 -42.50 28.37 18.34
N ILE A 41 -42.47 28.39 17.02
CA ILE A 41 -42.46 27.20 16.18
C ILE A 41 -41.11 27.10 15.49
N PHE A 42 -40.37 26.05 15.84
CA PHE A 42 -39.17 25.65 15.12
C PHE A 42 -39.52 24.68 14.00
N MET A 43 -39.11 24.98 12.77
CA MET A 43 -39.37 24.12 11.62
C MET A 43 -38.17 24.04 10.69
N TRP A 44 -38.03 22.91 10.00
CA TRP A 44 -36.96 22.72 9.00
C TRP A 44 -37.57 22.33 7.66
N LYS A 45 -37.06 22.97 6.60
CA LYS A 45 -37.52 22.79 5.23
C LYS A 45 -36.37 22.32 4.36
N GLN A 46 -36.66 21.43 3.42
CA GLN A 46 -35.72 21.07 2.36
C GLN A 46 -35.98 21.93 1.13
N GLN A 47 -34.92 22.54 0.60
CA GLN A 47 -34.94 23.42 -0.58
C GLN A 47 -35.98 24.55 -0.47
N ASN A 48 -36.30 25.00 0.75
CA ASN A 48 -37.36 25.97 1.06
C ASN A 48 -38.78 25.64 0.58
N ILE A 49 -39.01 24.45 0.06
CA ILE A 49 -40.28 24.05 -0.54
C ILE A 49 -40.99 23.05 0.38
N VAL A 50 -40.28 21.99 0.77
CA VAL A 50 -40.89 20.88 1.51
C VAL A 50 -40.63 21.04 3.00
N THR A 51 -41.69 21.25 3.79
CA THR A 51 -41.58 21.24 5.25
C THR A 51 -41.38 19.80 5.72
N ARG A 52 -40.21 19.53 6.30
CA ARG A 52 -39.81 18.20 6.76
C ARG A 52 -40.30 17.96 8.19
N GLY A 53 -40.27 18.98 9.04
CA GLY A 53 -40.83 18.86 10.38
C GLY A 53 -41.02 20.19 11.08
N LYS A 54 -41.79 20.14 12.16
CA LYS A 54 -42.20 21.28 12.97
C LYS A 54 -42.30 20.85 14.43
N ILE A 55 -41.75 21.66 15.32
CA ILE A 55 -41.76 21.45 16.77
C ILE A 55 -42.15 22.77 17.42
N ILE A 56 -43.06 22.72 18.38
CA ILE A 56 -43.38 23.88 19.21
C ILE A 56 -42.28 23.98 20.26
N MET A 57 -41.61 25.11 20.29
CA MET A 57 -40.63 25.44 21.31
C MET A 57 -41.31 26.20 22.45
N HIS A 58 -40.76 26.05 23.63
CA HIS A 58 -41.14 26.84 24.78
C HIS A 58 -39.93 27.67 25.19
N SER A 59 -40.14 28.95 25.51
CA SER A 59 -39.08 29.83 25.98
C SER A 59 -38.38 29.22 27.19
N LEU A 60 -37.08 28.99 27.04
CA LEU A 60 -36.25 28.44 28.10
C LEU A 60 -35.56 29.60 28.82
N SER A 61 -36.09 29.99 29.98
CA SER A 61 -35.51 31.07 30.79
C SER A 61 -34.49 30.59 31.84
N ASN A 62 -33.99 29.35 31.71
CA ASN A 62 -33.11 28.77 32.71
C ASN A 62 -31.64 28.86 32.28
N ILE A 63 -30.97 29.91 32.77
CA ILE A 63 -29.53 30.16 32.58
C ILE A 63 -28.64 28.98 33.02
N LEU A 64 -29.10 28.12 33.94
CA LEU A 64 -28.35 26.94 34.37
C LEU A 64 -28.22 25.92 33.23
N ILE A 65 -29.25 25.75 32.41
CA ILE A 65 -29.21 24.81 31.28
C ILE A 65 -28.20 25.28 30.23
N LEU A 66 -28.15 26.58 29.95
CA LEU A 66 -27.16 27.16 29.05
C LEU A 66 -25.74 26.97 29.61
N SER A 67 -25.55 27.20 30.90
CA SER A 67 -24.27 26.96 31.59
C SER A 67 -23.81 25.50 31.47
N ASP A 68 -24.73 24.55 31.70
CA ASP A 68 -24.42 23.11 31.60
C ASP A 68 -24.06 22.70 30.17
N ILE A 69 -24.76 23.21 29.18
CA ILE A 69 -24.45 22.96 27.76
C ILE A 69 -23.07 23.51 27.42
N LEU A 70 -22.75 24.75 27.83
CA LEU A 70 -21.44 25.35 27.57
C LEU A 70 -20.31 24.57 28.25
N LYS A 71 -20.55 24.08 29.48
CA LYS A 71 -19.59 23.23 30.18
C LYS A 71 -19.35 21.91 29.44
N GLN A 72 -20.41 21.23 29.00
CA GLN A 72 -20.30 20.00 28.21
C GLN A 72 -19.57 20.22 26.88
N LEU A 73 -19.82 21.35 26.20
CA LEU A 73 -19.12 21.71 24.98
C LEU A 73 -17.63 21.95 25.22
N LEU A 74 -17.27 22.61 26.32
CA LEU A 74 -15.88 22.86 26.70
C LEU A 74 -15.13 21.55 27.02
N GLU A 75 -15.76 20.66 27.79
CA GLU A 75 -15.21 19.32 28.09
C GLU A 75 -15.00 18.49 26.81
N LEU A 76 -15.97 18.52 25.89
CA LEU A 76 -15.86 17.84 24.60
C LEU A 76 -14.73 18.44 23.75
N TYR A 77 -14.61 19.77 23.71
CA TYR A 77 -13.55 20.46 22.98
C TYR A 77 -12.17 20.07 23.52
N GLN A 78 -11.99 20.10 24.84
CA GLN A 78 -10.74 19.70 25.48
C GLN A 78 -10.37 18.26 25.14
N LYS A 79 -11.32 17.33 25.26
CA LYS A 79 -11.10 15.91 24.91
C LYS A 79 -10.71 15.73 23.44
N CYS A 80 -11.34 16.49 22.54
CA CYS A 80 -10.98 16.49 21.12
C CYS A 80 -9.55 17.02 20.91
N GLN A 81 -9.18 18.10 21.58
CA GLN A 81 -7.84 18.69 21.49
C GLN A 81 -6.76 17.74 22.00
N GLU A 82 -6.98 17.10 23.14
CA GLU A 82 -6.06 16.08 23.69
C GLU A 82 -5.86 14.92 22.71
N ARG A 83 -6.95 14.47 22.06
CA ARG A 83 -6.88 13.40 21.07
C ARG A 83 -6.12 13.82 19.80
N VAL A 84 -6.30 15.06 19.34
CA VAL A 84 -5.54 15.60 18.21
C VAL A 84 -4.05 15.63 18.54
N LEU A 85 -3.67 16.17 19.70
CA LEU A 85 -2.27 16.22 20.13
C LEU A 85 -1.64 14.82 20.23
N THR A 86 -2.40 13.84 20.75
CA THR A 86 -1.95 12.45 20.85
C THR A 86 -1.70 11.86 19.46
N LEU A 87 -2.64 12.03 18.53
CA LEU A 87 -2.51 11.53 17.16
C LEU A 87 -1.37 12.22 16.40
N ASP A 88 -1.17 13.52 16.60
CA ASP A 88 -0.07 14.25 15.97
C ASP A 88 1.30 13.73 16.44
N ASN A 89 1.44 13.47 17.75
CA ASN A 89 2.66 12.90 18.31
C ASN A 89 2.91 11.45 17.82
N GLU A 90 1.86 10.62 17.75
CA GLU A 90 1.97 9.27 17.19
C GLU A 90 2.38 9.31 15.71
N ASN A 91 1.79 10.22 14.93
CA ASN A 91 2.12 10.39 13.51
C ASN A 91 3.57 10.86 13.31
N GLU A 92 4.04 11.82 14.12
CA GLU A 92 5.44 12.27 14.08
C GLU A 92 6.40 11.12 14.43
N HIS A 93 6.10 10.37 15.50
CA HIS A 93 6.90 9.21 15.89
C HIS A 93 6.95 8.15 14.78
N LEU A 94 5.80 7.81 14.20
CA LEU A 94 5.72 6.82 13.13
C LEU A 94 6.46 7.30 11.86
N SER A 95 6.35 8.58 11.52
CA SER A 95 7.08 9.19 10.41
C SER A 95 8.59 9.06 10.60
N LYS A 96 9.11 9.42 11.78
CA LYS A 96 10.53 9.27 12.12
C LYS A 96 10.99 7.81 12.05
N ALA A 97 10.22 6.89 12.64
CA ALA A 97 10.53 5.47 12.60
C ALA A 97 10.58 4.92 11.16
N ASN A 98 9.63 5.33 10.32
CA ASN A 98 9.59 4.93 8.91
C ASN A 98 10.79 5.48 8.13
N THR A 99 11.14 6.76 8.32
CA THR A 99 12.33 7.35 7.66
C THR A 99 13.61 6.61 8.04
N LYS A 100 13.77 6.26 9.32
CA LYS A 100 14.91 5.47 9.78
C LYS A 100 14.95 4.09 9.14
N LEU A 101 13.80 3.40 9.11
CA LEU A 101 13.71 2.07 8.52
C LEU A 101 14.06 2.08 7.02
N ILE A 102 13.64 3.11 6.29
CA ILE A 102 14.01 3.29 4.88
C ILE A 102 15.53 3.41 4.74
N THR A 103 16.17 4.25 5.55
CA THR A 103 17.64 4.39 5.55
C THR A 103 18.34 3.08 5.90
N ASP A 104 17.88 2.37 6.95
CA ASP A 104 18.46 1.08 7.36
C ASP A 104 18.34 0.03 6.23
N ILE A 105 17.24 0.04 5.48
CA ILE A 105 17.03 -0.84 4.31
C ILE A 105 18.00 -0.48 3.18
N GLU A 106 18.16 0.81 2.87
CA GLU A 106 19.10 1.26 1.83
C GLU A 106 20.55 0.88 2.17
N GLU A 107 20.97 1.05 3.42
CA GLU A 107 22.27 0.62 3.91
C GLU A 107 22.45 -0.91 3.80
N MET A 108 21.42 -1.67 4.17
CA MET A 108 21.44 -3.13 4.08
C MET A 108 21.55 -3.60 2.62
N ILE A 109 20.82 -2.96 1.69
CA ILE A 109 20.91 -3.25 0.25
C ILE A 109 22.33 -2.98 -0.23
N ASN A 110 22.91 -1.83 0.11
CA ASN A 110 24.26 -1.48 -0.30
C ASN A 110 25.30 -2.49 0.23
N MET A 111 25.18 -2.90 1.50
CA MET A 111 26.05 -3.90 2.11
C MET A 111 25.91 -5.25 1.41
N LYS A 112 24.67 -5.72 1.18
CA LYS A 112 24.37 -6.96 0.45
C LYS A 112 24.99 -6.94 -0.94
N THR A 113 24.73 -5.89 -1.73
CA THR A 113 25.24 -5.79 -3.10
C THR A 113 26.76 -5.74 -3.15
N THR A 114 27.40 -5.08 -2.18
CA THR A 114 28.86 -5.05 -2.07
C THR A 114 29.42 -6.44 -1.77
N MET A 115 28.81 -7.16 -0.83
CA MET A 115 29.18 -8.54 -0.50
C MET A 115 29.01 -9.49 -1.69
N GLU A 116 27.89 -9.39 -2.42
CA GLU A 116 27.63 -10.20 -3.61
C GLU A 116 28.68 -9.98 -4.70
N LYS A 117 29.06 -8.71 -4.95
CA LYS A 117 30.11 -8.36 -5.90
C LYS A 117 31.46 -8.94 -5.49
N ASP A 118 31.85 -8.82 -4.22
CA ASP A 118 33.11 -9.38 -3.72
C ASP A 118 33.13 -10.91 -3.86
N LEU A 119 32.04 -11.57 -3.47
CA LEU A 119 31.93 -13.03 -3.58
C LEU A 119 32.01 -13.50 -5.04
N TYR A 120 31.33 -12.79 -5.95
CA TYR A 120 31.37 -13.08 -7.38
C TYR A 120 32.79 -12.93 -7.93
N MET A 121 33.50 -11.87 -7.54
CA MET A 121 34.89 -11.62 -7.97
C MET A 121 35.83 -12.73 -7.50
N ARG A 122 35.71 -13.16 -6.24
CA ARG A 122 36.48 -14.28 -5.68
C ARG A 122 36.18 -15.59 -6.41
N PHE A 123 34.91 -15.87 -6.68
CA PHE A 123 34.51 -17.06 -7.41
C PHE A 123 35.08 -17.06 -8.84
N LEU A 124 35.03 -15.92 -9.53
CA LEU A 124 35.56 -15.78 -10.88
C LEU A 124 37.09 -16.03 -10.93
N LEU A 125 37.83 -15.51 -9.96
CA LEU A 125 39.27 -15.78 -9.81
C LEU A 125 39.56 -17.28 -9.64
N LEU A 126 38.79 -17.95 -8.77
CA LEU A 126 38.93 -19.39 -8.55
C LEU A 126 38.61 -20.18 -9.83
N LEU A 127 37.52 -19.83 -10.50
CA LEU A 127 37.08 -20.47 -11.75
C LEU A 127 38.14 -20.33 -12.84
N ASN A 128 38.72 -19.13 -13.01
CA ASN A 128 39.76 -18.87 -13.99
C ASN A 128 41.04 -19.65 -13.68
N THR A 129 41.41 -19.75 -12.40
CA THR A 129 42.54 -20.57 -11.95
C THR A 129 42.33 -22.05 -12.29
N LYS A 130 41.13 -22.58 -12.02
CA LYS A 130 40.77 -23.97 -12.36
C LYS A 130 40.76 -24.19 -13.87
N LYS A 131 40.17 -23.29 -14.66
CA LYS A 131 40.17 -23.34 -16.14
C LYS A 131 41.60 -23.33 -16.68
N LYS A 132 42.49 -22.49 -16.15
CA LYS A 132 43.90 -22.45 -16.53
C LYS A 132 44.57 -23.80 -16.28
N LYS A 133 44.36 -24.38 -15.09
CA LYS A 133 44.95 -25.68 -14.73
C LYS A 133 44.47 -26.81 -15.63
N ILE A 134 43.18 -26.83 -15.99
CA ILE A 134 42.62 -27.82 -16.93
C ILE A 134 43.33 -27.72 -18.29
N ARG A 135 43.50 -26.51 -18.83
CA ARG A 135 44.19 -26.29 -20.11
C ARG A 135 45.66 -26.74 -20.06
N GLU A 136 46.35 -26.47 -18.96
CA GLU A 136 47.73 -26.93 -18.76
C GLU A 136 47.82 -28.46 -18.75
N LEU A 137 46.91 -29.13 -18.04
CA LEU A 137 46.86 -30.60 -17.96
C LEU A 137 46.52 -31.23 -19.32
N GLN A 138 45.55 -30.67 -20.04
CA GLN A 138 45.20 -31.12 -21.40
C GLN A 138 46.39 -31.00 -22.35
N LYS A 139 47.09 -29.85 -22.35
CA LYS A 139 48.27 -29.63 -23.18
C LYS A 139 49.40 -30.61 -22.83
N ALA A 140 49.61 -30.91 -21.55
CA ALA A 140 50.59 -31.90 -21.12
C ALA A 140 50.22 -33.31 -21.61
N LEU A 141 48.95 -33.69 -21.55
CA LEU A 141 48.45 -34.98 -22.05
C LEU A 141 48.61 -35.09 -23.58
N ASP A 142 48.27 -34.05 -24.32
CA ASP A 142 48.39 -34.03 -25.79
C ASP A 142 49.85 -34.08 -26.23
N ASN A 143 50.76 -33.39 -25.53
CA ASN A 143 52.18 -33.48 -25.79
C ASN A 143 52.72 -34.90 -25.52
N ASN A 144 52.26 -35.55 -24.45
CA ASN A 144 52.66 -36.91 -24.11
C ASN A 144 52.17 -37.93 -25.17
N LYS A 145 50.94 -37.74 -25.70
CA LYS A 145 50.41 -38.51 -26.83
C LYS A 145 51.18 -38.29 -28.14
N LYS A 146 51.72 -37.09 -28.37
CA LYS A 146 52.57 -36.80 -29.54
C LYS A 146 53.95 -37.45 -29.41
N THR A 147 54.52 -37.47 -28.21
CA THR A 147 55.80 -38.16 -27.96
C THR A 147 55.68 -39.68 -28.03
N THR A 148 54.51 -40.27 -27.73
CA THR A 148 54.29 -41.72 -27.92
C THR A 148 53.90 -42.11 -29.35
N LYS A 149 53.37 -41.19 -30.17
CA LYS A 149 53.09 -41.42 -31.60
C LYS A 149 54.31 -41.35 -32.53
N SER A 150 55.49 -41.00 -32.02
CA SER A 150 56.68 -40.71 -32.86
C SER A 150 57.68 -41.87 -33.02
N VAL A 151 57.35 -43.10 -32.61
CA VAL A 151 58.30 -44.24 -32.70
C VAL A 151 57.76 -45.46 -33.45
N PHE A 152 56.49 -45.48 -33.86
CA PHE A 152 55.88 -46.69 -34.45
C PHE A 152 54.91 -46.46 -35.61
N ASP A 153 55.08 -45.39 -36.40
CA ASP A 153 54.22 -45.19 -37.58
C ASP A 153 55.06 -44.89 -38.83
N GLU A 154 55.86 -45.89 -39.20
CA GLU A 154 56.45 -46.01 -40.53
C GLU A 154 56.09 -47.42 -41.03
N THR A 155 54.99 -47.53 -41.77
CA THR A 155 54.95 -47.96 -43.19
C THR A 155 53.54 -48.43 -43.57
N THR A 156 52.98 -47.73 -44.57
CA THR A 156 52.30 -48.28 -45.76
C THR A 156 51.05 -49.14 -45.55
N ASP A 157 49.86 -48.58 -45.81
CA ASP A 157 49.01 -49.11 -46.89
C ASP A 157 47.95 -48.09 -47.35
N GLU A 158 47.59 -48.21 -48.62
CA GLU A 158 46.85 -47.25 -49.43
C GLU A 158 45.33 -47.22 -49.18
N GLU A 159 44.70 -46.20 -49.78
CA GLU A 159 43.34 -46.18 -50.32
C GLU A 159 42.13 -45.77 -49.44
N SER A 160 41.61 -44.58 -49.81
CA SER A 160 40.26 -44.39 -50.37
C SER A 160 39.24 -43.59 -49.54
N GLU A 161 38.48 -42.83 -50.32
CA GLU A 161 37.69 -41.64 -50.07
C GLU A 161 36.44 -41.80 -49.17
N GLY A 162 35.95 -40.67 -48.65
CA GLY A 162 34.53 -40.52 -48.31
C GLY A 162 34.22 -39.42 -47.30
N SER A 163 33.80 -38.25 -47.79
CA SER A 163 33.13 -37.17 -47.05
C SER A 163 31.80 -37.66 -46.42
N ASP A 164 31.23 -37.08 -45.36
CA ASP A 164 30.64 -35.74 -45.35
C ASP A 164 30.24 -35.25 -43.95
N VAL A 165 30.15 -33.92 -43.88
CA VAL A 165 29.76 -33.04 -42.78
C VAL A 165 28.24 -33.07 -42.57
N ASP A 166 27.78 -32.95 -41.32
CA ASP A 166 26.79 -31.95 -40.82
C ASP A 166 26.13 -32.45 -39.53
N ASP A 167 26.15 -31.65 -38.47
CA ASP A 167 25.14 -31.79 -37.42
C ASP A 167 24.68 -30.41 -36.94
N SER A 168 23.55 -30.04 -37.53
CA SER A 168 22.83 -28.80 -37.32
C SER A 168 21.85 -28.93 -36.15
N LYS A 169 22.13 -28.18 -35.08
CA LYS A 169 21.19 -27.27 -34.37
C LYS A 169 19.84 -27.83 -33.83
N LYS A 170 19.64 -27.50 -32.54
CA LYS A 170 18.44 -26.82 -31.95
C LYS A 170 17.35 -27.70 -31.31
N ILE A 171 17.13 -27.52 -30.01
CA ILE A 171 15.82 -27.51 -29.30
C ILE A 171 16.06 -26.67 -28.02
N ARG A 172 15.63 -25.40 -27.95
CA ARG A 172 14.28 -24.84 -27.63
C ARG A 172 13.89 -24.98 -26.16
N ASP A 173 13.84 -23.81 -25.52
CA ASP A 173 13.22 -23.52 -24.23
C ASP A 173 11.70 -23.78 -24.24
N THR A 174 11.21 -24.26 -23.11
CA THR A 174 9.90 -23.95 -22.52
C THR A 174 10.05 -24.00 -21.01
#